data_AF-A0AAD7R135-F1
#
_entry.id   AF-A0AAD7R135-F1
#
_cell.length_a   1.000
_cell.length_b   1.000
_cell.length_c   1.000
_cell.angle_alpha   90.00
_cell.angle_beta   90.00
_cell.angle_gamma   90.00
#
_symmetry.space_group_name_H-M   'P 1'
#
loop_
_entity.id
_entity.type
_entity.pdbx_description
1 polymer ?
#
loop_
_entity_poly.entity_id
_entity_poly.type
_entity_poly.pdbx_seq_one_letter_code
_entity_poly.pdbx_strand_id
1 'polypeptide(L)' 'MCPIVVDEMTNISASKYGALPERLFVLQSGMVIYKGKRGPWGYNPQEVRGVLEKIN' A
#
# COMPACT_ATOMS: atom_id res chain seq x y z
N MET A 1 -12.54 10.22 -7.89
CA MET A 1 -11.22 10.92 -7.89
C MET A 1 -10.24 10.06 -7.12
N CYS A 2 -8.98 9.98 -7.54
CA CYS A 2 -7.91 9.30 -6.81
C CYS A 2 -7.11 10.37 -6.05
N PRO A 3 -7.25 10.51 -4.72
CA PRO A 3 -6.53 11.53 -3.98
C PRO A 3 -5.04 11.20 -3.94
N ILE A 4 -4.21 12.19 -4.29
CA ILE A 4 -2.76 12.11 -4.19
C ILE A 4 -2.35 13.00 -3.02
N VAL A 5 -1.58 12.43 -2.11
CA VAL A 5 -1.07 13.11 -0.91
C VAL A 5 0.45 12.93 -0.84
N VAL A 6 1.09 13.82 -0.07
CA VAL A 6 2.54 13.78 0.19
C VAL A 6 2.72 13.46 1.68
N ASP A 7 3.67 12.58 1.99
CA ASP A 7 4.04 12.28 3.38
C ASP A 7 4.65 13.52 4.05
N GLU A 8 4.67 13.56 5.38
CA GLU A 8 5.40 14.60 6.09
C GLU A 8 6.90 14.50 5.80
N MET A 9 7.63 15.62 5.93
CA MET A 9 9.09 15.64 5.74
C MET A 9 9.85 14.72 6.73
N THR A 10 9.18 14.29 7.80
CA THR A 10 9.67 13.30 8.76
C THR A 10 9.61 11.85 8.23
N ASN A 11 9.02 11.63 7.04
CA ASN A 11 8.77 10.33 6.42
C ASN A 11 7.96 9.38 7.33
N ILE A 12 7.05 9.91 8.14
CA ILE A 12 6.35 9.11 9.17
C ILE A 12 5.54 7.97 8.55
N SER A 13 4.84 8.21 7.44
CA SER A 13 4.04 7.19 6.76
C SER A 13 4.94 6.15 6.11
N ALA A 14 5.96 6.60 5.37
CA ALA A 14 6.93 5.73 4.72
C ALA A 14 7.68 4.83 5.72
N SER A 15 8.03 5.38 6.89
CA SER A 15 8.69 4.67 7.99
C SER A 15 7.76 3.66 8.66
N LYS A 16 6.55 4.09 9.07
CA LYS A 16 5.59 3.22 9.78
C LYS A 16 5.08 2.07 8.93
N TYR A 17 4.83 2.32 7.64
CA TYR A 17 4.40 1.27 6.72
C TYR A 17 5.58 0.50 6.11
N GLY A 18 6.82 0.98 6.25
CA GLY A 18 7.97 0.41 5.57
C GLY A 18 7.75 0.39 4.05
N ALA A 19 7.33 1.53 3.51
CA ALA A 19 6.87 1.67 2.14
C ALA A 19 8.00 1.87 1.12
N LEU A 20 9.25 2.07 1.56
CA LEU A 20 10.40 2.25 0.66
C LEU A 20 10.99 0.90 0.19
N PRO A 21 11.43 0.78 -1.09
CA PRO A 21 11.42 1.83 -2.12
C PRO A 21 10.02 2.14 -2.67
N GLU A 22 9.18 1.12 -2.85
CA GLU A 22 7.73 1.26 -3.04
C GLU A 22 7.01 0.02 -2.46
N ARG A 23 5.72 0.16 -2.16
CA ARG A 23 4.89 -0.94 -1.67
C ARG A 23 3.40 -0.59 -1.76
N LEU A 24 2.60 -1.56 -2.20
CA LEU A 24 1.14 -1.47 -2.22
C LEU A 24 0.54 -2.02 -0.90
N PHE A 25 -0.52 -1.39 -0.43
CA PHE A 25 -1.27 -1.80 0.75
C PHE A 25 -2.77 -1.75 0.45
N VAL A 26 -3.54 -2.63 1.10
CA VAL A 26 -4.99 -2.49 1.20
C VAL A 26 -5.35 -2.45 2.68
N LEU A 27 -6.13 -1.44 3.06
CA LEU A 27 -6.61 -1.26 4.42
C LEU A 27 -8.14 -1.35 4.43
N GLN A 28 -8.70 -2.02 5.43
CA GLN A 28 -10.15 -2.09 5.67
C GLN A 28 -10.41 -1.94 7.16
N SER A 29 -11.33 -1.04 7.54
CA SER A 29 -11.69 -0.77 8.94
C SER A 29 -10.48 -0.52 9.86
N GLY A 30 -9.48 0.21 9.36
CA GLY A 30 -8.25 0.53 10.10
C GLY A 30 -7.22 -0.61 10.18
N MET A 31 -7.48 -1.77 9.58
CA MET A 31 -6.56 -2.91 9.56
C MET A 31 -5.91 -3.07 8.19
N VAL A 32 -4.62 -3.44 8.18
CA VAL A 32 -3.91 -3.81 6.95
C VAL A 32 -4.29 -5.25 6.59
N ILE A 33 -5.08 -5.41 5.54
CA ILE A 33 -5.54 -6.72 5.05
C ILE A 33 -4.69 -7.26 3.90
N TYR A 34 -3.88 -6.39 3.28
CA TYR A 34 -2.86 -6.80 2.32
C TYR A 34 -1.63 -5.89 2.40
N LYS A 35 -0.45 -6.51 2.36
CA LYS A 35 0.86 -5.87 2.31
C LYS A 35 1.66 -6.47 1.17
N GLY A 36 1.93 -5.68 0.15
CA GLY A 36 2.71 -6.10 -1.00
C GLY A 36 4.19 -6.35 -0.69
N LYS A 37 4.87 -7.01 -1.63
CA LYS A 37 6.33 -7.19 -1.58
C LYS A 37 7.04 -5.83 -1.77
N ARG A 38 8.32 -5.76 -1.41
CA ARG A 38 9.13 -4.55 -1.65
C ARG A 38 9.35 -4.39 -3.15
N GLY A 39 9.13 -3.19 -3.68
CA GLY A 39 9.50 -2.88 -5.05
C GLY A 39 11.02 -2.74 -5.26
N PRO A 40 11.44 -2.46 -6.51
CA PRO A 40 10.59 -2.42 -7.71
C PRO A 40 10.07 -3.80 -8.12
N TRP A 41 10.81 -4.88 -7.81
CA TRP A 41 10.46 -6.24 -8.24
C TRP A 41 9.15 -6.79 -7.64
N GLY A 42 8.74 -6.28 -6.47
CA GLY A 42 7.50 -6.67 -5.80
C GLY A 42 6.27 -5.88 -6.20
N TYR A 43 6.36 -4.93 -7.14
CA TYR A 43 5.22 -4.15 -7.58
C TYR A 43 4.31 -4.98 -8.49
N ASN A 44 3.21 -5.46 -7.92
CA ASN A 44 2.25 -6.28 -8.64
C ASN A 44 0.80 -5.86 -8.32
N PRO A 45 0.22 -4.93 -9.10
CA PRO A 45 -1.16 -4.51 -8.92
C PRO A 45 -2.20 -5.64 -9.07
N GLN A 46 -1.85 -6.76 -9.73
CA GLN A 46 -2.78 -7.90 -9.86
C GLN A 46 -3.06 -8.58 -8.52
N GLU A 47 -2.08 -8.58 -7.60
CA GLU A 47 -2.31 -9.08 -6.23
C GLU A 47 -3.31 -8.18 -5.49
N VAL A 48 -3.21 -6.86 -5.64
CA VAL A 48 -4.18 -5.90 -5.07
C VAL A 48 -5.56 -6.12 -5.68
N ARG A 49 -5.66 -6.31 -7.00
CA ARG A 49 -6.93 -6.61 -7.66
C ARG A 49 -7.60 -7.85 -7.07
N GLY A 50 -6.86 -8.95 -6.91
CA GLY A 50 -7.40 -10.18 -6.33
C GLY A 50 -7.81 -10.05 -4.86
N VAL A 51 -7.25 -9.08 -4.13
CA VAL A 51 -7.71 -8.72 -2.78
C VAL A 51 -9.01 -7.92 -2.85
N LEU A 52 -9.08 -6.91 -3.72
CA LEU A 52 -10.27 -6.07 -3.89
C LEU A 52 -11.49 -6.86 -4.39
N GLU A 53 -11.31 -7.84 -5.27
CA GLU A 53 -12.39 -8.72 -5.75
C GLU A 53 -13.00 -9.60 -4.64
N LYS A 54 -12.31 -9.79 -3.51
CA LYS A 54 -12.81 -10.53 -2.33
C LYS A 54 -13.49 -9.62 -1.31
N ILE A 55 -13.26 -8.31 -1.39
CA ILE A 55 -13.85 -7.30 -0.51
C ILE A 55 -15.03 -6.72 -1.27
N ASN A 56 -16.10 -7.51 -1.32
CA ASN A 56 -17.35 -7.11 -1.95
C ASN A 56 -18.24 -6.40 -0.92
#